data_AF-A0AA87J3T3-F1
#
_entry.id   AF-A0AA87J3T3-F1
#
_cell.length_a   1.000
_cell.length_b   1.000
_cell.length_c   1.000
_cell.angle_alpha   90.00
_cell.angle_beta   90.00
_cell.angle_gamma   90.00
#
_symmetry.space_group_name_H-M   'P 1'
#
loop_
_entity.id
_entity.type
_entity.pdbx_description
1 polymer ?
#
loop_
_entity_poly.entity_id
_entity_poly.type
_entity_poly.pdbx_seq_one_letter_code
_entity_poly.pdbx_strand_id
1 'polypeptide(L)'
;MLSQGVISVPKALFFSLPIVIGLTAFMAVSEAPGILRDWTINQNPVTLDSGDIRDGKCTTRKGFFTTCSADLNYTYNGQSYDKAVEIMFVDIHDGDYDTNLVISADHPDLATLSLGIEKLWNRIITLAVFVALLGGVSIAAIFQILRAWRVRSRLRQPAQLVPVPVEITAFDRRRKRLTVTYADKIAEKKTGRVGHTRFEPGQEPLLIGENGGKAVGLAIWHGNTSLPVLLDERLERIEMTAEERAKALAPLAAELGGHPPELVARGKKGPSIMTRLARFFLVIILIIGGIFGYWLWYVTSASSQFTSPAMDINNMMPAPLNRWGCDQLKKRFGDQHAPFGCTASDYTSWK
;
A
#
# COMPACT_ATOMS: atom_id res chain seq x y z
N MET A 1 -15.63 17.07 -34.04
CA MET A 1 -14.77 16.92 -32.84
C MET A 1 -15.49 16.04 -31.81
N LEU A 2 -14.94 15.82 -30.60
CA LEU A 2 -15.64 15.08 -29.53
C LEU A 2 -16.19 16.02 -28.46
N SER A 3 -17.35 15.70 -27.90
CA SER A 3 -18.03 16.53 -26.91
C SER A 3 -17.27 16.60 -25.57
N GLN A 4 -17.54 17.65 -24.79
CA GLN A 4 -16.86 17.87 -23.51
C GLN A 4 -17.32 16.88 -22.43
N GLY A 5 -16.42 16.54 -21.51
CA GLY A 5 -16.76 15.74 -20.33
C GLY A 5 -16.92 14.23 -20.57
N VAL A 6 -16.69 13.75 -21.79
CA VAL A 6 -16.81 12.33 -22.17
C VAL A 6 -15.79 11.41 -21.49
N ILE A 7 -14.66 11.95 -21.04
CA ILE A 7 -13.74 11.28 -20.12
C ILE A 7 -13.91 11.88 -18.73
N SER A 8 -14.20 11.04 -17.75
CA SER A 8 -14.37 11.38 -16.35
C SER A 8 -13.23 10.82 -15.50
N VAL A 9 -13.00 11.43 -14.34
CA VAL A 9 -12.18 10.86 -13.28
C VAL A 9 -13.12 10.64 -12.09
N PRO A 10 -13.04 9.51 -11.38
CA PRO A 10 -13.85 9.28 -10.19
C PRO A 10 -13.68 10.44 -9.20
N LYS A 11 -14.79 11.06 -8.78
CA LYS A 11 -14.75 12.20 -7.84
C LYS A 11 -14.05 11.82 -6.54
N ALA A 12 -14.22 10.57 -6.09
CA ALA A 12 -13.56 10.03 -4.92
C ALA A 12 -12.05 10.22 -4.97
N LEU A 13 -11.42 10.10 -6.14
CA LEU A 13 -9.97 10.26 -6.30
C LEU A 13 -9.50 11.67 -5.95
N PHE A 14 -10.27 12.71 -6.28
CA PHE A 14 -9.92 14.09 -5.95
C PHE A 14 -10.02 14.40 -4.45
N PHE A 15 -10.97 13.77 -3.76
CA PHE A 15 -11.13 13.94 -2.31
C PHE A 15 -10.15 13.06 -1.53
N SER A 16 -9.94 11.82 -1.95
CA SER A 16 -9.07 10.88 -1.24
C SER A 16 -7.60 11.17 -1.42
N LEU A 17 -7.17 11.67 -2.59
CA LEU A 17 -5.76 11.93 -2.88
C LEU A 17 -5.09 12.90 -1.89
N PRO A 18 -5.61 14.10 -1.62
CA PRO A 18 -4.97 15.01 -0.66
C PRO A 18 -4.94 14.42 0.77
N ILE A 19 -5.96 13.64 1.14
CA ILE A 19 -6.01 12.96 2.44
C ILE A 19 -4.90 11.91 2.55
N VAL A 20 -4.71 11.06 1.52
CA VAL A 20 -3.67 10.03 1.52
C VAL A 20 -2.27 10.65 1.46
N ILE A 21 -2.07 11.71 0.68
CA ILE A 21 -0.80 12.46 0.65
C ILE A 21 -0.52 13.07 2.03
N GLY A 22 -1.50 13.74 2.63
CA GLY A 22 -1.38 14.35 3.96
C GLY A 22 -1.06 13.30 5.03
N LEU A 23 -1.72 12.14 5.00
CA LEU A 23 -1.43 11.04 5.91
C LEU A 23 -0.01 10.49 5.72
N THR A 24 0.42 10.29 4.47
CA THR A 24 1.76 9.80 4.16
C THR A 24 2.84 10.78 4.63
N ALA A 25 2.65 12.07 4.39
CA ALA A 25 3.56 13.13 4.82
C ALA A 25 3.59 13.25 6.35
N PHE A 26 2.42 13.21 7.01
CA PHE A 26 2.31 13.23 8.46
C PHE A 26 3.09 12.08 9.09
N MET A 27 2.88 10.84 8.63
CA MET A 27 3.62 9.67 9.13
C MET A 27 5.13 9.79 8.91
N ALA A 28 5.56 10.26 7.74
CA ALA A 28 6.99 10.43 7.46
C ALA A 28 7.62 11.50 8.37
N VAL A 29 6.94 12.62 8.59
CA VAL A 29 7.45 13.74 9.39
C VAL A 29 7.39 13.43 10.89
N SER A 30 6.39 12.69 11.37
CA SER A 30 6.28 12.33 12.79
C SER A 30 7.32 11.27 13.21
N GLU A 31 7.53 10.25 12.39
CA GLU A 31 8.35 9.08 12.77
C GLU A 31 9.84 9.24 12.42
N ALA A 32 10.15 9.94 11.32
CA ALA A 32 11.53 10.03 10.83
C ALA A 32 12.51 10.66 11.83
N PRO A 33 12.18 11.73 12.59
CA PRO A 33 13.13 12.32 13.54
C PRO A 33 13.60 11.33 14.61
N GLY A 34 12.66 10.55 15.17
CA GLY A 34 12.99 9.52 16.16
C GLY A 34 13.84 8.40 15.57
N ILE A 35 13.54 7.96 14.36
CA ILE A 35 14.34 6.95 13.65
C ILE A 35 15.76 7.47 13.35
N LEU A 36 15.89 8.72 12.88
CA LEU A 36 17.19 9.32 12.58
C LEU A 36 18.03 9.49 13.84
N ARG A 37 17.43 9.94 14.96
CA ARG A 37 18.09 10.01 16.26
C ARG A 37 18.62 8.64 16.68
N ASP A 38 17.76 7.64 16.69
CA ASP A 38 18.11 6.30 17.18
C ASP A 38 19.12 5.61 16.23
N TRP A 39 19.09 5.93 14.92
CA TRP A 39 20.11 5.51 13.97
C TRP A 39 21.47 6.16 14.24
N THR A 40 21.53 7.44 14.58
CA THR A 40 22.77 8.12 15.00
C THR A 40 23.33 7.51 16.28
N ILE A 41 22.48 7.23 17.28
CA ILE A 41 22.90 6.59 18.53
C ILE A 41 23.46 5.18 18.25
N ASN A 42 22.84 4.42 17.37
CA ASN A 42 23.26 3.06 17.01
C ASN A 42 24.67 2.97 16.38
N GLN A 43 25.24 4.08 15.89
CA GLN A 43 26.60 4.07 15.32
C GLN A 43 27.69 3.93 16.39
N ASN A 44 27.47 4.55 17.56
CA ASN A 44 28.41 4.53 18.68
C ASN A 44 27.65 4.57 20.02
N PRO A 45 26.95 3.48 20.37
CA PRO A 45 26.05 3.45 21.52
C PRO A 45 26.81 3.25 22.83
N VAL A 46 26.44 4.01 23.86
CA VAL A 46 26.92 3.86 25.24
C VAL A 46 25.73 3.64 26.16
N THR A 47 25.69 2.50 26.84
CA THR A 47 24.70 2.19 27.87
C THR A 47 25.11 2.84 29.19
N LEU A 48 24.20 3.59 29.80
CA LEU A 48 24.42 4.21 31.11
C LEU A 48 23.62 3.46 32.19
N ASP A 49 24.34 2.95 33.19
CA ASP A 49 23.71 2.32 34.37
C ASP A 49 23.24 3.37 35.40
N SER A 50 23.70 4.62 35.28
CA SER A 50 23.50 5.71 36.24
C SER A 50 22.57 6.82 35.74
N GLY A 51 21.44 6.45 35.13
CA GLY A 51 20.40 7.37 34.65
C GLY A 51 19.02 7.03 35.23
N ASP A 52 18.15 8.04 35.33
CA ASP A 52 16.78 7.89 35.83
C ASP A 52 15.80 7.87 34.65
N ILE A 53 14.97 6.82 34.58
CA ILE A 53 13.91 6.65 33.58
C ILE A 53 12.58 6.90 34.29
N ARG A 54 11.94 8.03 33.99
CA ARG A 54 10.67 8.43 34.59
C ARG A 54 9.50 8.23 33.64
N ASP A 55 8.32 8.00 34.21
CA ASP A 55 7.03 7.97 33.51
C ASP A 55 6.98 7.03 32.29
N GLY A 56 7.74 5.93 32.35
CA GLY A 56 7.77 4.89 31.33
C GLY A 56 6.41 4.22 31.14
N LYS A 57 5.80 4.41 29.96
CA LYS A 57 4.49 3.84 29.63
C LYS A 57 4.45 3.32 28.22
N CYS A 58 4.15 2.03 28.07
CA CYS A 58 3.85 1.41 26.78
C CYS A 58 2.36 1.16 26.61
N THR A 59 1.84 1.31 25.40
CA THR A 59 0.44 1.05 25.07
C THR A 59 0.34 0.40 23.70
N THR A 60 -0.21 -0.82 23.67
CA THR A 60 -0.43 -1.57 22.43
C THR A 60 -1.84 -1.33 21.89
N ARG A 61 -1.94 -0.69 20.72
CA ARG A 61 -3.21 -0.41 20.04
C ARG A 61 -3.44 -1.42 18.93
N LYS A 62 -4.70 -1.90 18.83
CA LYS A 62 -5.17 -2.84 17.80
C LYS A 62 -4.38 -4.17 17.73
N GLY A 63 -3.62 -4.51 18.78
CA GLY A 63 -2.90 -5.78 18.93
C GLY A 63 -1.58 -5.88 18.16
N PHE A 64 -1.07 -4.79 17.59
CA PHE A 64 0.22 -4.83 16.88
C PHE A 64 0.98 -3.50 16.84
N PHE A 65 0.38 -2.34 17.14
CA PHE A 65 1.12 -1.07 17.23
C PHE A 65 1.39 -0.73 18.69
N THR A 66 2.64 -0.78 19.10
CA THR A 66 3.07 -0.43 20.46
C THR A 66 3.70 0.94 20.46
N THR A 67 3.19 1.84 21.31
CA THR A 67 3.77 3.16 21.56
C THR A 67 4.29 3.20 22.98
N CYS A 68 5.57 3.50 23.16
CA CYS A 68 6.22 3.69 24.44
C CYS A 68 6.67 5.15 24.60
N SER A 69 6.38 5.75 25.75
CA SER A 69 6.87 7.07 26.15
C SER A 69 7.66 6.98 27.44
N ALA A 70 8.75 7.72 27.57
CA ALA A 70 9.53 7.84 28.81
C ALA A 70 10.27 9.18 28.86
N ASP A 71 10.55 9.68 30.06
CA ASP A 71 11.40 10.84 30.30
C ASP A 71 12.75 10.38 30.87
N LEU A 72 13.85 10.82 30.26
CA LEU A 72 15.20 10.39 30.55
C LEU A 72 15.98 11.52 31.21
N ASN A 73 16.43 11.31 32.44
CA ASN A 73 17.33 12.24 33.14
C ASN A 73 18.67 11.57 33.42
N TYR A 74 19.76 12.17 32.94
CA TYR A 74 21.09 11.60 33.10
C TYR A 74 22.18 12.65 33.15
N THR A 75 23.30 12.30 33.78
CA THR A 75 24.51 13.13 33.81
C THR A 75 25.63 12.40 33.09
N TYR A 76 26.24 13.04 32.10
CA TYR A 76 27.38 12.51 31.36
C TYR A 76 28.46 13.59 31.24
N ASN A 77 29.71 13.23 31.55
CA ASN A 77 30.86 14.17 31.58
C ASN A 77 30.60 15.46 32.38
N GLY A 78 29.86 15.36 33.48
CA GLY A 78 29.53 16.49 34.37
C GLY A 78 28.44 17.44 33.86
N GLN A 79 27.79 17.14 32.72
CA GLN A 79 26.63 17.85 32.21
C GLN A 79 25.35 17.01 32.40
N SER A 80 24.27 17.64 32.85
CA SER A 80 22.97 16.99 33.02
C SER A 80 22.06 17.24 31.82
N TYR A 81 21.34 16.20 31.41
CA TYR A 81 20.44 16.21 30.27
C TYR A 81 19.06 15.72 30.69
N ASP A 82 18.03 16.31 30.10
CA ASP A 82 16.62 15.94 30.26
C ASP A 82 16.02 15.76 28.86
N LYS A 83 15.47 14.57 28.60
CA LYS A 83 14.99 14.17 27.26
C LYS A 83 13.71 13.34 27.37
N ALA A 84 12.64 13.86 26.78
CA ALA A 84 11.45 13.06 26.48
C ALA A 84 11.69 12.17 25.25
N VAL A 85 11.39 10.89 25.37
CA VAL A 85 11.47 9.93 24.25
C VAL A 85 10.14 9.26 24.01
N GLU A 86 9.72 9.26 22.75
CA GLU A 86 8.56 8.52 22.27
C GLU A 86 9.01 7.57 21.16
N ILE A 87 8.61 6.31 21.27
CA ILE A 87 9.00 5.24 20.37
C ILE A 87 7.74 4.46 19.99
N MET A 88 7.41 4.46 18.71
CA MET A 88 6.37 3.61 18.14
C MET A 88 7.00 2.50 17.33
N PHE A 89 6.57 1.25 17.53
CA PHE A 89 7.01 0.08 16.76
C PHE A 89 5.87 -0.94 16.60
N VAL A 90 6.07 -1.93 15.72
CA VAL A 90 5.10 -3.03 15.53
C VAL A 90 5.53 -4.23 16.36
N ASP A 91 4.70 -4.60 17.34
CA ASP A 91 4.94 -5.73 18.25
C ASP A 91 3.62 -6.33 18.72
N ILE A 92 3.59 -7.66 18.90
CA ILE A 92 2.44 -8.45 19.34
C ILE A 92 2.61 -8.89 20.81
N HIS A 93 3.71 -8.49 21.45
CA HIS A 93 3.98 -8.75 22.86
C HIS A 93 2.95 -8.11 23.80
N ASP A 94 2.64 -8.84 24.87
CA ASP A 94 1.82 -8.40 26.00
C ASP A 94 2.64 -8.61 27.28
N GLY A 95 3.07 -7.51 27.91
CA GLY A 95 4.00 -7.53 29.04
C GLY A 95 4.82 -6.25 29.17
N ASP A 96 5.63 -6.19 30.24
CA ASP A 96 6.55 -5.10 30.50
C ASP A 96 7.84 -5.26 29.68
N TYR A 97 8.40 -4.13 29.23
CA TYR A 97 9.66 -4.10 28.50
C TYR A 97 10.80 -3.73 29.46
N ASP A 98 11.85 -4.56 29.54
CA ASP A 98 13.09 -4.17 30.19
C ASP A 98 13.92 -3.31 29.24
N THR A 99 14.44 -2.20 29.75
CA THR A 99 15.11 -1.21 28.92
C THR A 99 16.15 -0.40 29.70
N ASN A 100 17.31 -0.22 29.09
CA ASN A 100 18.39 0.62 29.61
C ASN A 100 18.42 1.98 28.92
N LEU A 101 19.00 2.97 29.59
CA LEU A 101 19.32 4.26 28.98
C LEU A 101 20.53 4.11 28.04
N VAL A 102 20.38 4.55 26.80
CA VAL A 102 21.45 4.53 25.79
C VAL A 102 21.65 5.93 25.21
N ILE A 103 22.90 6.37 25.17
CA ILE A 103 23.31 7.65 24.57
C ILE A 103 24.26 7.42 23.40
N SER A 104 24.43 8.43 22.54
CA SER A 104 25.55 8.45 21.59
C SER A 104 26.82 8.95 22.28
N ALA A 105 27.95 8.25 22.10
CA ALA A 105 29.25 8.73 22.60
C ALA A 105 29.68 10.04 21.93
N ASP A 106 29.35 10.19 20.64
CA ASP A 106 29.74 11.32 19.80
C ASP A 106 28.82 12.53 20.01
N HIS A 107 27.53 12.27 20.31
CA HIS A 107 26.51 13.28 20.56
C HIS A 107 25.73 12.96 21.86
N PRO A 108 26.29 13.29 23.05
CA PRO A 108 25.68 12.95 24.34
C PRO A 108 24.31 13.60 24.58
N ASP A 109 23.92 14.60 23.77
CA ASP A 109 22.60 15.22 23.78
C ASP A 109 21.51 14.35 23.13
N LEU A 110 21.88 13.27 22.45
CA LEU A 110 20.99 12.26 21.91
C LEU A 110 20.93 11.06 22.86
N ALA A 111 19.74 10.82 23.40
CA ALA A 111 19.43 9.68 24.24
C ALA A 111 18.20 8.95 23.74
N THR A 112 18.17 7.65 24.02
CA THR A 112 17.06 6.76 23.74
C THR A 112 17.07 5.59 24.72
N LEU A 113 16.02 4.78 24.64
CA LEU A 113 15.92 3.52 25.36
C LEU A 113 16.59 2.41 24.55
N SER A 114 17.18 1.39 25.18
CA SER A 114 17.73 0.23 24.47
C SER A 114 16.68 -0.42 23.56
N LEU A 115 15.41 -0.41 24.01
CA LEU A 115 14.25 -0.81 23.22
C LEU A 115 14.15 -0.05 21.88
N GLY A 116 14.50 1.24 21.84
CA GLY A 116 14.50 2.06 20.63
C GLY A 116 15.52 1.60 19.59
N ILE A 117 16.70 1.16 20.05
CA ILE A 117 17.77 0.62 19.20
C ILE A 117 17.40 -0.79 18.72
N GLU A 118 16.92 -1.66 19.61
CA GLU A 118 16.51 -3.02 19.28
C GLU A 118 15.37 -3.05 18.25
N LYS A 119 14.42 -2.11 18.35
CA LYS A 119 13.28 -1.99 17.43
C LYS A 119 13.55 -1.03 16.27
N LEU A 120 14.77 -0.50 16.11
CA LEU A 120 15.11 0.48 15.06
C LEU A 120 14.76 -0.04 13.66
N TRP A 121 15.18 -1.26 13.32
CA TRP A 121 14.89 -1.85 12.00
C TRP A 121 13.41 -2.16 11.79
N ASN A 122 12.69 -2.59 12.84
CA ASN A 122 11.24 -2.76 12.77
C ASN A 122 10.55 -1.43 12.40
N ARG A 123 10.97 -0.32 13.01
CA ARG A 123 10.46 1.03 12.75
C ARG A 123 10.80 1.51 11.34
N ILE A 124 12.04 1.35 10.90
CA ILE A 124 12.49 1.69 9.55
C ILE A 124 11.68 0.94 8.49
N ILE A 125 11.58 -0.38 8.62
CA ILE A 125 10.87 -1.23 7.65
C ILE A 125 9.38 -0.87 7.64
N THR A 126 8.77 -0.71 8.82
CA THR A 126 7.35 -0.35 8.95
C THR A 126 7.07 0.97 8.25
N LEU A 127 7.85 2.02 8.56
CA LEU A 127 7.68 3.33 7.94
C LEU A 127 7.89 3.25 6.42
N ALA A 128 8.95 2.56 5.96
CA ALA A 128 9.26 2.42 4.55
C ALA A 128 8.13 1.71 3.78
N VAL A 129 7.56 0.63 4.34
CA VAL A 129 6.44 -0.10 3.72
C VAL A 129 5.19 0.78 3.63
N PHE A 130 4.83 1.48 4.72
CA PHE A 130 3.66 2.36 4.69
C PHE A 130 3.83 3.53 3.71
N VAL A 131 5.00 4.17 3.71
CA VAL A 131 5.31 5.25 2.75
C VAL A 131 5.30 4.74 1.31
N ALA A 132 5.87 3.56 1.04
CA ALA A 132 5.87 2.97 -0.30
C ALA A 132 4.45 2.62 -0.77
N LEU A 133 3.61 2.04 0.09
CA LEU A 133 2.23 1.67 -0.24
C LEU A 133 1.36 2.91 -0.47
N LEU A 134 1.32 3.83 0.49
CA LEU A 134 0.47 5.03 0.40
C LEU A 134 0.99 6.02 -0.64
N GLY A 135 2.31 6.19 -0.71
CA GLY A 135 2.98 6.98 -1.74
C GLY A 135 2.78 6.41 -3.14
N GLY A 136 2.91 5.09 -3.31
CA GLY A 136 2.64 4.41 -4.58
C GLY A 136 1.19 4.57 -5.06
N VAL A 137 0.22 4.46 -4.16
CA VAL A 137 -1.20 4.72 -4.45
C VAL A 137 -1.41 6.18 -4.89
N SER A 138 -0.77 7.13 -4.19
CA SER A 138 -0.85 8.56 -4.51
C SER A 138 -0.24 8.87 -5.89
N ILE A 139 0.95 8.33 -6.19
CA ILE A 139 1.62 8.48 -7.48
C ILE A 139 0.76 7.91 -8.61
N ALA A 140 0.22 6.69 -8.44
CA ALA A 140 -0.66 6.07 -9.43
C ALA A 140 -1.92 6.91 -9.69
N ALA A 141 -2.53 7.44 -8.62
CA ALA A 141 -3.69 8.33 -8.72
C ALA A 141 -3.37 9.63 -9.49
N ILE A 142 -2.23 10.26 -9.20
CA ILE A 142 -1.76 11.46 -9.92
C ILE A 142 -1.57 11.16 -11.40
N PHE A 143 -0.89 10.06 -11.74
CA PHE A 143 -0.71 9.67 -13.14
C PHE A 143 -2.03 9.46 -13.87
N GLN A 144 -3.04 8.87 -13.21
CA GLN A 144 -4.37 8.68 -13.80
C GLN A 144 -5.10 10.01 -14.02
N ILE A 145 -5.03 10.94 -13.06
CA ILE A 145 -5.61 12.29 -13.18
C ILE A 145 -4.94 13.05 -14.35
N LEU A 146 -3.61 13.12 -14.35
CA LEU A 146 -2.84 13.82 -15.37
C LEU A 146 -3.10 13.24 -16.77
N ARG A 147 -3.20 11.92 -16.88
CA ARG A 147 -3.55 11.24 -18.13
C ARG A 147 -4.94 11.67 -18.61
N ALA A 148 -5.95 11.61 -17.76
CA ALA A 148 -7.31 11.99 -18.11
C ALA A 148 -7.40 13.47 -18.52
N TRP A 149 -6.69 14.36 -17.82
CA TRP A 149 -6.60 15.78 -18.17
C TRP A 149 -5.93 16.00 -19.52
N ARG A 150 -4.82 15.33 -19.80
CA ARG A 150 -4.13 15.40 -21.09
C ARG A 150 -5.00 14.89 -22.23
N VAL A 151 -5.79 13.83 -22.02
CA VAL A 151 -6.76 13.37 -23.02
C VAL A 151 -7.82 14.43 -23.26
N ARG A 152 -8.48 14.94 -22.21
CA ARG A 152 -9.53 15.96 -22.31
C ARG A 152 -9.08 17.21 -23.09
N SER A 153 -7.85 17.66 -22.88
CA SER A 153 -7.28 18.81 -23.59
C SER A 153 -7.17 18.55 -25.11
N ARG A 154 -6.83 17.33 -25.51
CA ARG A 154 -6.66 16.95 -26.93
C ARG A 154 -7.96 16.62 -27.66
N LEU A 155 -9.04 16.26 -26.96
CA LEU A 155 -10.33 15.94 -27.59
C LEU A 155 -10.97 17.11 -28.36
N ARG A 156 -10.49 18.33 -28.13
CA ARG A 156 -10.96 19.55 -28.81
C ARG A 156 -10.28 19.81 -30.16
N GLN A 157 -9.18 19.13 -30.45
CA GLN A 157 -8.44 19.34 -31.70
C GLN A 157 -9.01 18.42 -32.78
N PRO A 158 -9.10 18.83 -34.06
CA PRO A 158 -9.43 17.91 -35.13
C PRO A 158 -8.40 16.76 -35.18
N ALA A 159 -8.87 15.52 -35.11
CA ALA A 159 -8.02 14.35 -35.26
C ALA A 159 -8.80 13.20 -35.90
N GLN A 160 -8.06 12.24 -36.46
CA GLN A 160 -8.65 11.02 -37.00
C GLN A 160 -9.33 10.22 -35.89
N LEU A 161 -10.54 9.75 -36.18
CA LEU A 161 -11.36 8.92 -35.30
C LEU A 161 -11.24 7.47 -35.75
N VAL A 162 -10.72 6.60 -34.87
CA VAL A 162 -10.59 5.16 -35.14
C VAL A 162 -11.52 4.39 -34.20
N PRO A 163 -12.53 3.65 -34.70
CA PRO A 163 -13.43 2.87 -33.87
C PRO A 163 -12.69 1.71 -33.21
N VAL A 164 -13.02 1.41 -31.96
CA VAL A 164 -12.36 0.38 -31.17
C VAL A 164 -13.34 -0.29 -30.20
N PRO A 165 -13.35 -1.64 -30.11
CA PRO A 165 -14.17 -2.34 -29.14
C PRO A 165 -13.54 -2.22 -27.74
N VAL A 166 -14.34 -1.91 -26.72
CA VAL A 166 -13.91 -1.83 -25.32
C VAL A 166 -14.80 -2.68 -24.42
N GLU A 167 -14.19 -3.31 -23.42
CA GLU A 167 -14.90 -4.14 -22.45
C GLU A 167 -15.46 -3.26 -21.33
N ILE A 168 -16.77 -3.35 -21.05
CA ILE A 168 -17.37 -2.69 -19.89
C ILE A 168 -17.06 -3.52 -18.65
N THR A 169 -16.31 -2.94 -17.72
CA THR A 169 -15.76 -3.64 -16.55
C THR A 169 -16.56 -3.42 -15.27
N ALA A 170 -17.23 -2.27 -15.17
CA ALA A 170 -18.14 -1.89 -14.09
C ALA A 170 -19.03 -0.73 -14.54
N PHE A 171 -20.21 -0.63 -13.96
CA PHE A 171 -21.07 0.54 -14.10
C PHE A 171 -21.83 0.79 -12.80
N ASP A 172 -22.21 2.04 -12.55
CA ASP A 172 -23.00 2.46 -11.40
C ASP A 172 -24.08 3.44 -11.89
N ARG A 173 -25.34 3.12 -11.58
CA ARG A 173 -26.51 3.96 -11.90
C ARG A 173 -26.97 4.60 -10.59
N ARG A 174 -26.55 5.85 -10.34
CA ARG A 174 -27.00 6.63 -9.17
C ARG A 174 -27.97 7.71 -9.62
N ARG A 175 -29.18 7.67 -9.04
CA ARG A 175 -30.30 8.53 -9.45
C ARG A 175 -30.56 8.36 -10.96
N LYS A 176 -30.41 9.43 -11.75
CA LYS A 176 -30.60 9.43 -13.21
C LYS A 176 -29.29 9.44 -14.00
N ARG A 177 -28.13 9.28 -13.38
CA ARG A 177 -26.82 9.34 -14.05
C ARG A 177 -26.15 7.98 -14.06
N LEU A 178 -25.64 7.59 -15.22
CA LEU A 178 -24.91 6.36 -15.42
C LEU A 178 -23.41 6.65 -15.49
N THR A 179 -22.62 6.00 -14.63
CA THR A 179 -21.16 6.04 -14.70
C THR A 179 -20.67 4.69 -15.21
N VAL A 180 -19.87 4.68 -16.26
CA VAL A 180 -19.35 3.46 -16.89
C VAL A 180 -17.84 3.45 -16.79
N THR A 181 -17.29 2.31 -16.37
CA THR A 181 -15.86 2.03 -16.37
C THR A 181 -15.57 0.94 -17.40
N TYR A 182 -14.71 1.25 -18.36
CA TYR A 182 -14.40 0.38 -19.49
C TYR A 182 -12.90 0.20 -19.63
N ALA A 183 -12.48 -0.90 -20.26
CA ALA A 183 -11.08 -1.24 -20.45
C ALA A 183 -10.77 -1.64 -21.89
N ASP A 184 -9.65 -1.14 -22.38
CA ASP A 184 -9.10 -1.41 -23.71
C ASP A 184 -8.32 -2.75 -23.73
N LYS A 185 -9.01 -3.86 -23.47
CA LYS A 185 -8.41 -5.21 -23.38
C LYS A 185 -8.58 -6.05 -24.64
N ILE A 186 -9.57 -5.71 -25.46
CA ILE A 186 -10.03 -6.52 -26.59
C ILE A 186 -9.74 -5.86 -27.94
N ALA A 187 -9.30 -4.60 -27.93
CA ALA A 187 -8.83 -3.93 -29.13
C ALA A 187 -7.54 -4.53 -29.68
N GLU A 188 -7.23 -4.25 -30.93
CA GLU A 188 -5.98 -4.66 -31.59
C GLU A 188 -4.72 -4.25 -30.80
N LYS A 189 -4.69 -3.02 -30.28
CA LYS A 189 -3.56 -2.47 -29.51
C LYS A 189 -3.43 -3.03 -28.07
N LYS A 190 -4.49 -3.65 -27.53
CA LYS A 190 -4.58 -4.28 -26.19
C LYS A 190 -3.87 -3.50 -25.06
N THR A 191 -4.12 -2.19 -24.93
CA THR A 191 -3.37 -1.39 -23.93
C THR A 191 -3.71 -1.74 -22.48
N GLY A 192 -4.84 -2.41 -22.24
CA GLY A 192 -5.36 -2.76 -20.92
C GLY A 192 -5.79 -1.55 -20.09
N ARG A 193 -5.76 -0.34 -20.66
CA ARG A 193 -6.03 0.91 -19.94
C ARG A 193 -7.52 1.02 -19.63
N VAL A 194 -7.80 1.58 -18.45
CA VAL A 194 -9.15 1.78 -17.94
C VAL A 194 -9.55 3.24 -18.14
N GLY A 195 -10.70 3.45 -18.77
CA GLY A 195 -11.37 4.74 -18.89
C GLY A 195 -12.63 4.78 -18.03
N HIS A 196 -13.00 5.98 -17.59
CA HIS A 196 -14.27 6.22 -16.91
C HIS A 196 -15.04 7.28 -17.68
N THR A 197 -16.34 7.09 -17.85
CA THR A 197 -17.23 8.09 -18.44
C THR A 197 -18.51 8.22 -17.64
N ARG A 198 -19.15 9.38 -17.75
CA ARG A 198 -20.48 9.64 -17.20
C ARG A 198 -21.42 9.96 -18.36
N PHE A 199 -22.60 9.38 -18.33
CA PHE A 199 -23.69 9.66 -19.24
C PHE A 199 -24.71 10.56 -18.54
N GLU A 200 -25.29 11.50 -19.31
CA GLU A 200 -26.41 12.31 -18.83
C GLU A 200 -27.70 11.46 -18.76
N PRO A 201 -28.74 11.92 -18.05
CA PRO A 201 -30.01 11.21 -17.95
C PRO A 201 -30.57 10.80 -19.32
N GLY A 202 -30.84 9.51 -19.48
CA GLY A 202 -31.40 8.94 -20.72
C GLY A 202 -30.37 8.64 -21.81
N GLN A 203 -29.07 8.87 -21.57
CA GLN A 203 -28.02 8.39 -22.47
C GLN A 203 -27.50 7.03 -22.01
N GLU A 204 -27.48 6.05 -22.91
CA GLU A 204 -26.87 4.73 -22.73
C GLU A 204 -25.62 4.60 -23.62
N PRO A 205 -24.60 3.81 -23.22
CA PRO A 205 -23.47 3.54 -24.11
C PRO A 205 -23.89 2.73 -25.32
N LEU A 206 -23.21 2.94 -26.44
CA LEU A 206 -23.39 2.13 -27.64
C LEU A 206 -22.75 0.75 -27.44
N LEU A 207 -23.59 -0.27 -27.30
CA LEU A 207 -23.19 -1.65 -27.10
C LEU A 207 -23.19 -2.41 -28.42
N ILE A 208 -22.14 -3.19 -28.67
CA ILE A 208 -21.91 -3.93 -29.93
C ILE A 208 -21.85 -5.45 -29.72
N GLY A 209 -22.01 -5.92 -28.48
CA GLY A 209 -22.10 -7.35 -28.19
C GLY A 209 -21.62 -7.70 -26.78
N GLU A 210 -21.25 -8.96 -26.60
CA GLU A 210 -20.68 -9.49 -25.36
C GLU A 210 -19.36 -10.22 -25.64
N ASN A 211 -18.41 -10.13 -24.71
CA ASN A 211 -17.19 -10.92 -24.73
C ASN A 211 -16.94 -11.50 -23.33
N GLY A 212 -16.85 -12.83 -23.22
CA GLY A 212 -16.60 -13.51 -21.94
C GLY A 212 -17.62 -13.16 -20.86
N GLY A 213 -18.87 -12.91 -21.25
CA GLY A 213 -19.97 -12.54 -20.36
C GLY A 213 -19.97 -11.08 -19.88
N LYS A 214 -19.16 -10.20 -20.46
CA LYS A 214 -19.20 -8.75 -20.23
C LYS A 214 -19.66 -8.02 -21.48
N ALA A 215 -20.43 -6.96 -21.29
CA ALA A 215 -20.87 -6.11 -22.38
C ALA A 215 -19.67 -5.43 -23.06
N VAL A 216 -19.68 -5.39 -24.39
CA VAL A 216 -18.70 -4.74 -25.23
C VAL A 216 -19.31 -3.46 -25.78
N GLY A 217 -18.68 -2.33 -25.48
CA GLY A 217 -19.08 -1.03 -26.00
C GLY A 217 -18.22 -0.60 -27.19
N LEU A 218 -18.78 0.25 -28.05
CA LEU A 218 -18.03 0.93 -29.10
C LEU A 218 -17.40 2.21 -28.55
N ALA A 219 -16.08 2.30 -28.63
CA ALA A 219 -15.34 3.52 -28.32
C ALA A 219 -14.58 4.03 -29.55
N ILE A 220 -14.04 5.24 -29.45
CA ILE A 220 -13.24 5.86 -30.50
C ILE A 220 -11.89 6.32 -29.95
N TRP A 221 -10.82 5.96 -30.65
CA TRP A 221 -9.52 6.59 -30.50
C TRP A 221 -9.50 7.93 -31.23
N HIS A 222 -9.16 8.99 -30.50
CA HIS A 222 -9.04 10.34 -31.03
C HIS A 222 -7.57 10.67 -31.25
N GLY A 223 -7.07 10.54 -32.49
CA GLY A 223 -5.65 10.68 -32.82
C GLY A 223 -4.76 9.82 -31.93
N ASN A 224 -3.67 10.39 -31.43
CA ASN A 224 -2.73 9.70 -30.53
C ASN A 224 -3.03 9.96 -29.03
N THR A 225 -4.31 9.94 -28.65
CA THR A 225 -4.71 10.01 -27.23
C THR A 225 -4.33 8.72 -26.50
N SER A 226 -4.37 8.75 -25.16
CA SER A 226 -3.98 7.59 -24.33
C SER A 226 -5.14 6.77 -23.78
N LEU A 227 -6.38 7.26 -23.95
CA LEU A 227 -7.64 6.59 -23.61
C LEU A 227 -8.64 6.78 -24.76
N PRO A 228 -9.37 5.72 -25.18
CA PRO A 228 -10.45 5.86 -26.14
C PRO A 228 -11.71 6.43 -25.46
N VAL A 229 -12.58 7.06 -26.23
CA VAL A 229 -13.83 7.67 -25.75
C VAL A 229 -15.00 6.73 -26.05
N LEU A 230 -15.68 6.25 -25.00
CA LEU A 230 -16.88 5.43 -25.15
C LEU A 230 -18.05 6.24 -25.72
N LEU A 231 -18.69 5.72 -26.76
CA LEU A 231 -19.82 6.37 -27.44
C LEU A 231 -21.14 6.09 -26.74
N ASP A 232 -22.11 6.97 -26.98
CA ASP A 232 -23.52 6.78 -26.65
C ASP A 232 -24.28 6.19 -27.84
N GLU A 233 -25.40 5.53 -27.57
CA GLU A 233 -26.23 4.87 -28.59
C GLU A 233 -26.73 5.81 -29.70
N ARG A 234 -26.79 7.12 -29.42
CA ARG A 234 -27.26 8.16 -30.36
C ARG A 234 -26.11 8.90 -31.04
N LEU A 235 -24.86 8.54 -30.78
CA LEU A 235 -23.66 9.23 -31.28
C LEU A 235 -23.65 10.75 -31.00
N GLU A 236 -24.29 11.21 -29.92
CA GLU A 236 -24.31 12.62 -29.51
C GLU A 236 -22.95 13.11 -29.01
N ARG A 237 -22.06 12.19 -28.64
CA ARG A 237 -20.68 12.49 -28.22
C ARG A 237 -19.75 12.89 -29.36
N ILE A 238 -20.17 12.67 -30.61
CA ILE A 238 -19.42 13.08 -31.79
C ILE A 238 -20.19 14.23 -32.43
N GLU A 239 -19.46 15.29 -32.73
CA GLU A 239 -20.00 16.42 -33.48
C GLU A 239 -20.06 16.03 -34.97
N MET A 240 -21.28 15.85 -35.46
CA MET A 240 -21.63 15.47 -36.84
C MET A 240 -23.02 16.00 -37.19
N THR A 241 -23.33 16.11 -38.48
CA THR A 241 -24.66 16.53 -38.95
C THR A 241 -25.71 15.45 -38.68
N ALA A 242 -27.00 15.81 -38.70
CA ALA A 242 -28.08 14.84 -38.51
C ALA A 242 -28.08 13.75 -39.60
N GLU A 243 -27.75 14.12 -40.84
CA GLU A 243 -27.66 13.22 -41.98
C GLU A 243 -26.50 12.22 -41.83
N GLU A 244 -25.31 12.71 -41.46
CA GLU A 244 -24.14 11.86 -41.18
C GLU A 244 -24.42 10.88 -40.04
N ARG A 245 -25.09 11.35 -38.98
CA ARG A 245 -25.47 10.52 -37.84
C ARG A 245 -26.42 9.40 -38.24
N ALA A 246 -27.48 9.73 -39.00
CA ALA A 246 -28.43 8.73 -39.47
C ALA A 246 -27.75 7.69 -40.36
N LYS A 247 -26.85 8.12 -41.25
CA LYS A 247 -26.06 7.23 -42.11
C LYS A 247 -25.12 6.33 -41.32
N ALA A 248 -24.50 6.84 -40.25
CA ALA A 248 -23.62 6.06 -39.38
C ALA A 248 -24.38 5.04 -38.53
N LEU A 249 -25.58 5.37 -38.04
CA LEU A 249 -26.39 4.49 -37.20
C LEU A 249 -27.14 3.40 -38.00
N ALA A 250 -27.51 3.67 -39.25
CA ALA A 250 -28.26 2.73 -40.09
C ALA A 250 -27.68 1.29 -40.14
N PRO A 251 -26.37 1.08 -40.43
CA PRO A 251 -25.81 -0.27 -40.45
C PRO A 251 -25.80 -0.93 -39.06
N LEU A 252 -25.54 -0.15 -37.99
CA LEU A 252 -25.57 -0.69 -36.62
C LEU A 252 -26.99 -1.09 -36.20
N ALA A 253 -28.00 -0.31 -36.56
CA ALA A 253 -29.39 -0.65 -36.27
C ALA A 253 -29.84 -1.92 -37.00
N ALA A 254 -29.37 -2.12 -38.24
CA ALA A 254 -29.63 -3.34 -39.01
C ALA A 254 -28.96 -4.58 -38.39
N GLU A 255 -27.73 -4.46 -37.89
CA GLU A 255 -27.02 -5.56 -37.23
C GLU A 255 -27.55 -5.86 -35.82
N LEU A 256 -27.93 -4.83 -35.05
CA LEU A 256 -28.35 -4.98 -33.64
C LEU A 256 -29.86 -5.20 -33.47
N GLY A 257 -30.68 -4.91 -34.50
CA GLY A 257 -32.15 -4.85 -34.45
C GLY A 257 -32.90 -6.14 -34.12
N GLY A 258 -32.20 -7.26 -33.90
CA GLY A 258 -32.79 -8.50 -33.39
C GLY A 258 -32.88 -8.55 -31.86
N HIS A 259 -31.83 -8.09 -31.16
CA HIS A 259 -31.68 -8.13 -29.68
C HIS A 259 -30.58 -7.11 -29.30
N PRO A 260 -30.90 -5.83 -29.03
CA PRO A 260 -29.88 -4.87 -28.63
C PRO A 260 -29.21 -5.38 -27.34
N PRO A 261 -27.87 -5.50 -27.32
CA PRO A 261 -27.17 -5.95 -26.12
C PRO A 261 -27.47 -4.97 -25.00
N GLU A 262 -28.10 -5.44 -23.92
CA GLU A 262 -28.41 -4.61 -22.77
C GLU A 262 -27.24 -4.55 -21.80
N LEU A 263 -27.15 -3.43 -21.09
CA LEU A 263 -26.20 -3.21 -20.01
C LEU A 263 -26.64 -3.98 -18.76
N VAL A 264 -26.55 -5.31 -18.81
CA VAL A 264 -26.96 -6.17 -17.71
C VAL A 264 -25.84 -6.24 -16.68
N ALA A 265 -26.17 -5.97 -15.41
CA ALA A 265 -25.28 -6.20 -14.29
C ALA A 265 -25.17 -7.72 -14.07
N ARG A 266 -24.45 -8.43 -14.94
CA ARG A 266 -24.09 -9.81 -14.64
C ARG A 266 -23.18 -9.78 -13.43
N GLY A 267 -23.72 -10.21 -12.29
CA GLY A 267 -22.93 -10.45 -11.09
C GLY A 267 -21.75 -11.31 -11.50
N LYS A 268 -20.54 -10.74 -11.43
CA LYS A 268 -19.32 -11.48 -11.76
C LYS A 268 -19.35 -12.74 -10.91
N LYS A 269 -19.45 -13.91 -11.54
CA LYS A 269 -18.90 -15.13 -10.93
C LYS A 269 -17.41 -14.89 -10.91
N GLY A 270 -16.94 -14.25 -9.84
CA GLY A 270 -15.52 -14.12 -9.56
C GLY A 270 -14.86 -15.51 -9.56
N PRO A 271 -13.53 -15.57 -9.54
CA PRO A 271 -12.86 -16.84 -9.25
C PRO A 271 -13.56 -17.47 -8.04
N SER A 272 -13.87 -18.76 -8.17
CA SER A 272 -14.54 -19.54 -7.13
C SER A 272 -13.95 -19.16 -5.77
N ILE A 273 -14.80 -19.07 -4.74
CA ILE A 273 -14.37 -18.79 -3.36
C ILE A 273 -13.17 -19.68 -3.01
N MET A 274 -13.16 -20.91 -3.49
CA MET A 274 -12.07 -21.88 -3.34
C MET A 274 -10.76 -21.44 -4.01
N THR A 275 -10.79 -20.89 -5.23
CA THR A 275 -9.59 -20.35 -5.90
C THR A 275 -9.05 -19.10 -5.20
N ARG A 276 -9.94 -18.28 -4.65
CA ARG A 276 -9.53 -17.09 -3.86
C ARG A 276 -8.89 -17.51 -2.55
N LEU A 277 -9.50 -18.47 -1.85
CA LEU A 277 -8.95 -19.07 -0.64
C LEU A 277 -7.59 -19.73 -0.93
N ALA A 278 -7.48 -20.55 -1.98
CA ALA A 278 -6.22 -21.22 -2.33
C ALA A 278 -5.08 -20.23 -2.58
N ARG A 279 -5.32 -19.13 -3.32
CA ARG A 279 -4.31 -18.09 -3.52
C ARG A 279 -3.97 -17.35 -2.23
N PHE A 280 -4.97 -17.06 -1.39
CA PHE A 280 -4.76 -16.45 -0.09
C PHE A 280 -3.89 -17.33 0.81
N PHE A 281 -4.20 -18.63 0.92
CA PHE A 281 -3.41 -19.58 1.68
C PHE A 281 -2.01 -19.79 1.09
N LEU A 282 -1.87 -19.80 -0.24
CA LEU A 282 -0.55 -19.88 -0.89
C LEU A 282 0.33 -18.68 -0.50
N VAL A 283 -0.22 -17.46 -0.53
CA VAL A 283 0.51 -16.26 -0.11
C VAL A 283 0.89 -16.36 1.37
N ILE A 284 -0.02 -16.82 2.23
CA ILE A 284 0.28 -17.05 3.66
C ILE A 284 1.41 -18.07 3.82
N ILE A 285 1.37 -19.21 3.12
CA ILE A 285 2.40 -20.25 3.18
C ILE A 285 3.76 -19.71 2.74
N LEU A 286 3.81 -18.90 1.68
CA LEU A 286 5.04 -18.27 1.21
C LEU A 286 5.60 -17.27 2.24
N ILE A 287 4.73 -16.48 2.88
CA ILE A 287 5.14 -15.57 3.96
C ILE A 287 5.68 -16.34 5.15
N ILE A 288 4.95 -17.37 5.61
CA ILE A 288 5.40 -18.24 6.72
C ILE A 288 6.73 -18.90 6.38
N GLY A 289 6.88 -19.44 5.17
CA GLY A 289 8.12 -20.05 4.71
C GLY A 289 9.29 -19.06 4.67
N GLY A 290 9.04 -17.82 4.23
CA GLY A 290 10.04 -16.75 4.25
C GLY A 290 10.46 -16.35 5.66
N ILE A 291 9.51 -16.15 6.57
CA ILE A 291 9.77 -15.84 7.99
C ILE A 291 10.55 -16.98 8.65
N PHE A 292 10.12 -18.23 8.43
CA PHE A 292 10.77 -19.40 9.02
C PHE A 292 12.18 -19.62 8.45
N GLY A 293 12.37 -19.42 7.14
CA GLY A 293 13.69 -19.49 6.51
C GLY A 293 14.64 -18.41 7.04
N TYR A 294 14.14 -17.19 7.23
CA TYR A 294 14.91 -16.10 7.83
C TYR A 294 15.26 -16.36 9.29
N TRP A 295 14.31 -16.87 10.08
CA TRP A 295 14.55 -17.30 11.46
C TRP A 295 15.60 -18.42 11.53
N LEU A 296 15.50 -19.42 10.65
CA LEU A 296 16.45 -20.53 10.61
C LEU A 296 17.86 -20.02 10.29
N TRP A 297 18.00 -19.15 9.28
CA TRP A 297 19.26 -18.48 8.99
C TRP A 297 19.80 -17.70 10.20
N TYR A 298 18.93 -17.02 10.95
CA TYR A 298 19.36 -16.28 12.13
C TYR A 298 19.97 -17.19 13.19
N VAL A 299 19.25 -18.23 13.61
CA VAL A 299 19.72 -19.10 14.70
C VAL A 299 20.94 -19.95 14.30
N THR A 300 21.10 -20.27 13.01
CA THR A 300 22.23 -21.09 12.54
C THR A 300 23.42 -20.30 12.00
N SER A 301 23.21 -19.10 11.47
CA SER A 301 24.19 -18.48 10.55
C SER A 301 24.36 -16.97 10.70
N ALA A 302 23.48 -16.24 11.40
CA ALA A 302 23.66 -14.78 11.59
C ALA A 302 24.98 -14.46 12.31
N SER A 303 25.66 -13.39 11.94
CA SER A 303 26.95 -12.98 12.52
C SER A 303 26.84 -12.39 13.94
N SER A 304 25.63 -12.04 14.38
CA SER A 304 25.36 -11.47 15.70
C SER A 304 24.08 -12.07 16.30
N GLN A 305 24.10 -12.33 17.61
CA GLN A 305 22.92 -12.73 18.38
C GLN A 305 21.88 -11.61 18.47
N PHE A 306 22.30 -10.35 18.39
CA PHE A 306 21.44 -9.16 18.44
C PHE A 306 20.97 -8.75 17.03
N THR A 307 20.33 -9.67 16.30
CA THR A 307 19.83 -9.41 14.95
C THR A 307 18.31 -9.23 14.98
N SER A 308 17.86 -7.98 14.95
CA SER A 308 16.43 -7.62 14.77
C SER A 308 16.04 -7.62 13.28
N PRO A 309 14.86 -8.13 12.88
CA PRO A 309 13.76 -8.66 13.71
C PRO A 309 13.87 -10.16 14.03
N ALA A 310 14.99 -10.82 13.70
CA ALA A 310 15.10 -12.27 13.80
C ALA A 310 15.09 -12.81 15.24
N MET A 311 15.69 -12.07 16.18
CA MET A 311 15.61 -12.38 17.61
C MET A 311 14.18 -12.28 18.15
N ASP A 312 13.39 -11.31 17.66
CA ASP A 312 11.98 -11.17 18.01
C ASP A 312 11.16 -12.35 17.48
N ILE A 313 11.41 -12.76 16.23
CA ILE A 313 10.79 -13.94 15.65
C ILE A 313 11.13 -15.18 16.49
N ASN A 314 12.38 -15.31 16.94
CA ASN A 314 12.78 -16.42 17.82
C ASN A 314 12.06 -16.38 19.18
N ASN A 315 11.91 -15.21 19.80
CA ASN A 315 11.16 -15.04 21.05
C ASN A 315 9.69 -15.48 20.90
N MET A 316 9.08 -15.21 19.74
CA MET A 316 7.69 -15.57 19.45
C MET A 316 7.50 -17.05 19.09
N MET A 317 8.57 -17.81 18.86
CA MET A 317 8.44 -19.22 18.51
C MET A 317 7.81 -20.04 19.65
N PRO A 318 7.05 -21.11 19.33
CA PRO A 318 6.61 -22.07 20.33
C PRO A 318 7.77 -22.54 21.20
N ALA A 319 7.54 -22.73 22.50
CA ALA A 319 8.60 -22.98 23.49
C ALA A 319 9.66 -24.03 23.07
N PRO A 320 9.32 -25.16 22.42
CA PRO A 320 10.33 -26.11 21.94
C PRO A 320 11.26 -25.53 20.87
N LEU A 321 10.71 -24.76 19.92
CA LEU A 321 11.48 -24.13 18.83
C LEU A 321 12.31 -22.95 19.34
N ASN A 322 11.75 -22.13 20.24
CA ASN A 322 12.48 -21.05 20.87
C ASN A 322 13.70 -21.58 21.64
N ARG A 323 13.54 -22.62 22.48
CA ARG A 323 14.65 -23.25 23.20
C ARG A 323 15.72 -23.76 22.25
N TRP A 324 15.31 -24.50 21.23
CA TRP A 324 16.24 -25.00 20.22
C TRP A 324 16.99 -23.86 19.51
N GLY A 325 16.30 -22.78 19.14
CA GLY A 325 16.91 -21.60 18.53
C GLY A 325 17.93 -20.93 19.46
N CYS A 326 17.59 -20.78 20.75
CA CYS A 326 18.49 -20.28 21.77
C CYS A 326 19.72 -21.18 21.94
N ASP A 327 19.58 -22.50 21.91
CA ASP A 327 20.70 -23.44 21.98
C ASP A 327 21.65 -23.28 20.78
N GLN A 328 21.13 -23.07 19.56
CA GLN A 328 21.98 -22.84 18.39
C GLN A 328 22.76 -21.53 18.49
N LEU A 329 22.12 -20.46 18.98
CA LEU A 329 22.78 -19.18 19.22
C LEU A 329 23.83 -19.31 20.34
N LYS A 330 23.52 -20.01 21.43
CA LYS A 330 24.42 -20.24 22.57
C LYS A 330 25.69 -20.98 22.16
N LYS A 331 25.61 -21.94 21.24
CA LYS A 331 26.81 -22.63 20.71
C LYS A 331 27.82 -21.68 20.06
N ARG A 332 27.38 -20.51 19.61
CA ARG A 332 28.18 -19.55 18.84
C ARG A 332 28.52 -18.29 19.64
N PHE A 333 27.65 -17.90 20.57
CA PHE A 333 27.73 -16.66 21.33
C PHE A 333 27.69 -16.88 22.85
N GLY A 334 27.88 -18.11 23.33
CA GLY A 334 27.68 -18.49 24.74
C GLY A 334 28.55 -17.74 25.75
N ASP A 335 29.70 -17.20 25.30
CA ASP A 335 30.59 -16.37 26.11
C ASP A 335 30.13 -14.90 26.20
N GLN A 336 29.03 -14.54 25.56
CA GLN A 336 28.44 -13.20 25.53
C GLN A 336 27.03 -13.22 26.16
N HIS A 337 26.46 -12.03 26.38
CA HIS A 337 25.09 -11.90 26.86
C HIS A 337 24.07 -12.52 25.88
N ALA A 338 23.04 -13.14 26.44
CA ALA A 338 21.96 -13.73 25.66
C ALA A 338 21.11 -12.65 24.97
N PRO A 339 20.66 -12.88 23.73
CA PRO A 339 19.73 -11.97 23.05
C PRO A 339 18.33 -12.07 23.67
N PHE A 340 17.53 -11.02 23.47
CA PHE A 340 16.13 -10.98 23.85
C PHE A 340 15.37 -12.26 23.42
N GLY A 341 14.61 -12.83 24.34
CA GLY A 341 13.91 -14.10 24.15
C GLY A 341 14.74 -15.36 24.38
N CYS A 342 16.02 -15.24 24.72
CA CYS A 342 16.91 -16.32 25.15
C CYS A 342 17.53 -16.10 26.54
N THR A 343 17.16 -15.01 27.21
CA THR A 343 17.67 -14.65 28.52
C THR A 343 16.97 -15.43 29.65
N ALA A 344 17.72 -15.70 30.72
CA ALA A 344 17.19 -16.18 31.99
C ALA A 344 16.53 -15.04 32.77
N SER A 345 16.07 -15.30 34.00
CA SER A 345 15.39 -14.31 34.84
C SER A 345 16.26 -13.12 35.25
N ASP A 346 17.57 -13.19 35.01
CA ASP A 346 18.54 -12.12 35.23
C ASP A 346 18.77 -11.24 33.98
N TYR A 347 17.99 -11.48 32.91
CA TYR A 347 17.96 -10.72 31.65
C TYR A 347 19.29 -10.63 30.90
N THR A 348 20.30 -11.39 31.32
CA THR A 348 21.67 -11.30 30.81
C THR A 348 22.25 -12.68 30.51
N SER A 349 22.00 -13.65 31.39
CA SER A 349 22.46 -15.03 31.22
C SER A 349 21.59 -15.79 30.24
N TRP A 350 22.15 -16.82 29.62
CA TRP A 350 21.41 -17.75 28.76
C TRP A 350 20.49 -18.64 29.59
N LYS A 351 19.22 -18.76 29.18
CA LYS A 351 18.24 -19.68 29.79
C LYS A 351 18.45 -21.14 29.43
#